data_AF-W4FER0-F1
#
_entry.id   AF-W4FER0-F1
#
_cell.length_a   1.000
_cell.length_b   1.000
_cell.length_c   1.000
_cell.angle_alpha   90.00
_cell.angle_beta   90.00
_cell.angle_gamma   90.00
#
_symmetry.space_group_name_H-M   'P 1'
#
loop_
_entity.id
_entity.type
_entity.pdbx_description
1 polymer ?
#
loop_
_entity_poly.entity_id
_entity_poly.type
_entity_poly.pdbx_seq_one_letter_code
_entity_poly.pdbx_strand_id
1 'polypeptide(L)' 'MYEELGAHLCVLPPNATSVCQPLDLGLLEDIIVGDDDDPFSLTAREKRMALVKRSIAAWDLVSSQEICRSFEKALSQAQ' A
#
# COMPACT_ATOMS: atom_id res chain seq x y z
N MET A 1 -7.55 -4.91 24.10
CA MET A 1 -7.09 -3.89 23.13
C MET A 1 -7.89 -3.89 21.82
N TYR A 2 -8.28 -5.04 21.23
CA TYR A 2 -9.14 -5.03 20.02
C TYR A 2 -10.64 -4.90 20.29
N GLU A 3 -11.13 -5.42 21.41
CA GLU A 3 -12.54 -5.26 21.85
C GLU A 3 -12.91 -3.81 22.16
N GLU A 4 -11.91 -2.98 22.49
CA GLU A 4 -12.10 -1.58 22.90
C GLU A 4 -12.44 -0.65 21.72
N LEU A 5 -12.11 -1.07 20.48
CA LEU A 5 -12.49 -0.37 19.24
C LEU A 5 -13.69 -1.01 18.51
N GLY A 6 -14.19 -2.16 18.97
CA GLY A 6 -15.28 -2.89 18.31
C GLY A 6 -14.92 -3.46 16.93
N ALA A 7 -13.63 -3.71 16.66
CA ALA A 7 -13.16 -4.21 15.36
C ALA A 7 -13.07 -5.75 15.35
N HIS A 8 -13.45 -6.37 14.23
CA HIS A 8 -13.24 -7.80 13.98
C HIS A 8 -11.88 -8.03 13.32
N LEU A 9 -11.01 -8.81 13.97
CA LEU A 9 -9.71 -9.17 13.43
C LEU A 9 -9.83 -10.45 12.57
N CYS A 10 -9.63 -10.32 11.27
CA CYS A 10 -9.51 -11.46 10.36
C CYS A 10 -8.05 -11.95 10.35
N VAL A 11 -7.84 -13.24 10.60
CA VAL A 11 -6.50 -13.85 10.55
C VAL A 11 -6.08 -14.08 9.11
N LEU A 12 -4.84 -13.69 8.79
CA LEU A 12 -4.22 -13.97 7.49
C LEU A 12 -3.26 -15.17 7.61
N PRO A 13 -3.21 -16.05 6.60
CA PRO A 13 -2.19 -17.09 6.56
C PRO A 13 -0.79 -16.47 6.48
N PRO A 14 0.25 -17.17 6.99
CA PRO A 14 1.63 -16.73 6.84
C PRO A 14 1.99 -16.47 5.37
N ASN A 15 2.74 -15.39 5.12
CA ASN A 15 3.23 -14.99 3.79
C ASN A 15 2.14 -14.71 2.73
N ALA A 16 0.90 -14.41 3.17
CA ALA A 16 -0.22 -14.14 2.26
C ALA A 16 -0.52 -12.64 2.10
N THR A 17 0.34 -11.73 2.57
CA THR A 17 0.05 -10.29 2.54
C THR A 17 -0.10 -9.77 1.12
N SER A 18 0.79 -10.16 0.22
CA SER A 18 0.74 -9.81 -1.21
C SER A 18 -0.47 -10.35 -1.99
N VAL A 19 -1.26 -11.27 -1.39
CA VAL A 19 -2.43 -11.89 -2.03
C VAL A 19 -3.74 -11.64 -1.29
N CYS A 20 -3.70 -11.25 -0.02
CA CYS A 20 -4.89 -11.05 0.82
C CYS A 20 -4.97 -9.64 1.44
N GLN A 21 -3.96 -8.79 1.28
CA GLN A 21 -4.04 -7.39 1.72
C GLN A 21 -4.39 -6.50 0.51
N PRO A 22 -5.51 -5.76 0.55
CA PRO A 22 -5.89 -4.82 -0.52
C PRO A 22 -4.80 -3.79 -0.83
N LEU A 23 -4.03 -3.40 0.18
CA LEU A 23 -2.94 -2.43 0.07
C LEU A 23 -1.85 -2.90 -0.88
N ASP A 24 -1.42 -4.16 -0.72
CA ASP A 24 -0.32 -4.76 -1.47
C ASP A 24 -0.76 -5.20 -2.88
N LEU A 25 -2.07 -5.26 -3.14
CA LEU A 25 -2.64 -5.78 -4.39
C LEU A 25 -3.01 -4.73 -5.43
N GLY A 26 -3.08 -3.46 -5.04
CA GLY A 26 -3.72 -2.44 -5.86
C GLY A 26 -3.25 -1.00 -5.62
N LEU A 27 -2.23 -0.77 -4.79
CA LEU A 27 -1.67 0.57 -4.67
C LEU A 27 -0.51 0.79 -5.63
N LEU A 28 -0.35 2.05 -6.03
CA LEU A 28 0.58 2.56 -7.03
C LEU A 28 2.04 2.51 -6.52
N GLU A 29 2.55 1.31 -6.25
CA GLU A 29 3.90 1.06 -5.73
C GLU A 29 4.96 1.73 -6.61
N ASP A 30 4.80 1.67 -7.94
CA ASP A 30 5.72 2.28 -8.91
C ASP A 30 5.85 3.80 -8.72
N ILE A 31 4.76 4.49 -8.37
CA ILE A 31 4.77 5.94 -8.11
C ILE A 31 5.48 6.23 -6.80
N ILE A 32 5.30 5.38 -5.78
CA ILE A 32 5.86 5.58 -4.44
C ILE A 32 7.37 5.32 -4.43
N VAL A 33 7.79 4.18 -4.97
CA VAL A 33 9.20 3.75 -5.03
C VAL A 33 10.00 4.77 -5.83
N GLY A 34 9.47 5.20 -6.98
CA GLY A 34 10.13 6.13 -7.88
C GLY A 34 11.36 5.53 -8.57
N ASP A 35 11.88 6.23 -9.58
CA ASP A 35 13.08 5.83 -10.31
C ASP A 35 14.32 6.34 -9.56
N ASP A 36 15.07 5.44 -8.90
CA ASP A 36 16.27 5.76 -8.09
C ASP A 36 17.55 5.45 -8.88
N ASP A 37 17.51 5.50 -10.22
CA ASP A 37 18.66 5.33 -11.13
C ASP A 37 19.64 6.53 -11.14
N ASP A 38 19.50 7.50 -10.21
CA ASP A 38 20.34 8.70 -10.16
C ASP A 38 21.76 8.40 -9.62
N PRO A 39 22.82 8.60 -10.43
CA PRO A 39 24.21 8.37 -10.03
C PRO A 39 24.68 9.27 -8.87
N PHE A 40 23.96 10.35 -8.57
CA PHE A 40 24.23 11.24 -7.43
C PHE A 40 23.16 11.06 -6.35
N SER A 41 23.18 9.89 -5.69
CA SER A 41 22.22 9.51 -4.65
C SER A 41 21.91 10.66 -3.67
N LEU A 42 20.63 11.02 -3.61
CA LEU A 42 20.02 11.82 -2.55
C LEU A 42 20.46 11.35 -1.16
N THR A 43 20.57 12.28 -0.21
CA THR A 43 20.78 11.92 1.20
C THR A 43 19.58 11.12 1.73
N ALA A 44 19.78 10.33 2.79
CA ALA A 44 18.69 9.56 3.42
C ALA A 44 17.51 10.45 3.88
N ARG A 45 17.76 11.73 4.18
CA ARG A 45 16.69 12.70 4.50
C ARG A 45 15.88 13.06 3.26
N GLU A 46 16.54 13.32 2.15
CA GLU A 46 15.90 13.67 0.88
C GLU A 46 15.14 12.49 0.30
N LYS A 47 15.70 11.26 0.36
CA LYS A 47 14.97 10.04 -0.04
C LYS A 47 13.68 9.86 0.74
N ARG A 48 13.70 10.03 2.07
CA ARG A 48 12.49 9.96 2.91
C ARG A 48 11.48 11.05 2.55
N MET A 49 11.93 12.29 2.33
CA MET A 49 11.04 13.39 1.94
C MET A 49 10.40 13.13 0.57
N ALA A 50 11.18 12.64 -0.39
CA ALA A 50 10.70 12.30 -1.72
C ALA A 50 9.68 11.16 -1.68
N LEU A 51 9.95 10.11 -0.90
CA LEU A 51 9.02 9.01 -0.68
C LEU A 51 7.68 9.51 -0.14
N VAL A 52 7.68 10.33 0.92
CA VAL A 52 6.45 10.89 1.51
C VAL A 52 5.66 11.72 0.49
N LYS A 53 6.34 12.59 -0.26
CA LYS A 53 5.68 13.40 -1.29
C LYS A 53 5.06 12.55 -2.40
N ARG A 54 5.76 11.50 -2.83
CA ARG A 54 5.26 10.57 -3.85
C ARG A 54 4.09 9.75 -3.33
N SER A 55 4.10 9.31 -2.06
CA SER A 55 2.95 8.64 -1.44
C SER A 55 1.71 9.51 -1.38
N ILE A 56 1.85 10.81 -1.08
CA ILE A 56 0.72 11.76 -1.11
C ILE A 56 0.18 11.90 -2.53
N ALA A 57 1.07 12.13 -3.51
CA ALA A 57 0.66 12.27 -4.91
C ALA A 57 0.01 10.98 -5.45
N ALA A 58 0.54 9.81 -5.10
CA ALA A 58 -0.04 8.52 -5.44
C ALA A 58 -1.46 8.40 -4.87
N TRP A 59 -1.67 8.80 -3.62
CA TRP A 59 -2.99 8.76 -2.99
C TRP A 59 -4.01 9.63 -3.71
N ASP A 60 -3.63 10.83 -4.15
CA ASP A 60 -4.52 11.73 -4.91
C ASP A 60 -4.94 11.15 -6.28
N LEU A 61 -4.14 10.21 -6.83
CA LEU A 61 -4.43 9.52 -8.09
C LEU A 61 -5.31 8.27 -7.90
N VAL A 62 -5.39 7.72 -6.68
CA VAL A 62 -6.21 6.53 -6.40
C VAL A 62 -7.68 6.90 -6.39
N SER A 63 -8.44 6.35 -7.33
CA SER A 63 -9.89 6.46 -7.37
C SER A 63 -10.56 5.55 -6.35
N SER A 64 -11.77 5.92 -5.91
CA SER A 64 -12.58 5.06 -5.04
C SER A 64 -12.86 3.68 -5.66
N GLN A 65 -12.92 3.58 -7.00
CA GLN A 65 -13.10 2.30 -7.68
C GLN A 65 -11.88 1.39 -7.55
N GLU A 66 -10.66 1.93 -7.62
CA GLU A 66 -9.43 1.15 -7.41
C GLU A 66 -9.35 0.62 -5.98
N ILE A 67 -9.79 1.42 -5.00
CA ILE A 67 -9.94 0.97 -3.61
C ILE A 67 -10.94 -0.19 -3.55
N CYS A 68 -12.16 -0.04 -4.10
CA CYS A 68 -13.14 -1.13 -4.06
C CYS A 68 -12.62 -2.42 -4.73
N ARG A 69 -11.98 -2.31 -5.90
CA ARG A 69 -11.42 -3.45 -6.63
C ARG A 69 -10.30 -4.14 -5.86
N SER A 70 -9.47 -3.41 -5.13
CA SER A 70 -8.40 -4.03 -4.34
C SER A 70 -8.97 -4.89 -3.20
N PHE A 71 -10.07 -4.44 -2.58
CA PHE A 71 -10.81 -5.23 -1.60
C PHE A 71 -11.49 -6.44 -2.22
N GLU A 72 -12.18 -6.29 -3.35
CA GLU A 72 -12.80 -7.42 -4.06
C GLU A 72 -11.77 -8.50 -4.41
N LYS A 73 -10.62 -8.08 -4.94
CA LYS A 73 -9.50 -8.97 -5.28
C LYS A 73 -8.97 -9.69 -4.04
N ALA A 74 -8.67 -8.96 -2.97
CA ALA A 74 -8.17 -9.54 -1.72
C ALA A 74 -9.16 -10.53 -1.07
N LEU A 75 -10.46 -10.18 -1.05
CA LEU A 75 -11.49 -11.01 -0.42
C LEU A 75 -11.81 -12.26 -1.24
N SER A 76 -11.76 -12.18 -2.58
CA SER A 76 -11.95 -13.35 -3.45
C SER A 76 -10.89 -14.44 -3.24
N GLN A 77 -9.72 -14.08 -2.71
CA GLN A 77 -8.59 -14.98 -2.45
C GLN A 77 -8.54 -15.48 -0.99
N ALA A 78 -9.37 -14.94 -0.11
CA ALA A 78 -9.41 -15.29 1.31
C ALA A 78 -10.46 -16.36 1.65
N GLN A 79 -11.18 -16.90 0.65
CA GLN A 79 -12.12 -18.02 0.76
C GLN A 79 -11.51 -19.30 0.18
#